data_AF-A0A8T2IF23-F1
#
_entry.id   AF-A0A8T2IF23-F1
#
_cell.length_a   1.000
_cell.length_b   1.000
_cell.length_c   1.000
_cell.angle_alpha   90.00
_cell.angle_beta   90.00
_cell.angle_gamma   90.00
#
_symmetry.space_group_name_H-M   'P 1'
#
loop_
_entity.id
_entity.type
_entity.pdbx_description
1 polymer ?
#
loop_
_entity_poly.entity_id
_entity_poly.type
_entity_poly.pdbx_seq_one_letter_code
_entity_poly.pdbx_strand_id
1 'polypeptide(L)'
;MNLYPQYSNYTEVYSKNNLLTDKTVMAHGCYLTDEELIKFKNNGSSISHCPNSNISLCSGHLDVRNVMKHKVKLGLGTDIAGGYSISMLDAVRKAIETSKILFMEREKRNKGNKATHNYQEQLKIQTELDDKNETENNEKNVLSTQEAFRLATLGGSEALNIDHITGNFEMNKEFDALLVNLETEDKASELFSHTSKQDMIQKFIYLGKF
;
A
#
# COMPACT_ATOMS: atom_id res chain seq x y z
N MET A 1 3.09 -25.47 -17.93
CA MET A 1 2.71 -26.65 -17.13
C MET A 1 1.84 -26.13 -15.98
N ASN A 2 0.57 -26.53 -15.89
CA ASN A 2 -0.31 -26.07 -14.81
C ASN A 2 -0.22 -27.06 -13.64
N LEU A 3 0.40 -26.65 -12.53
CA LEU A 3 0.69 -27.52 -11.37
C LEU A 3 -0.59 -28.01 -10.67
N TYR A 4 -1.65 -27.20 -10.69
CA TYR A 4 -2.94 -27.57 -10.08
C TYR A 4 -4.12 -27.20 -10.98
N PRO A 5 -4.42 -28.01 -12.01
CA PRO A 5 -5.43 -27.68 -13.03
C PRO A 5 -6.87 -27.62 -12.50
N GLN A 6 -7.15 -28.15 -11.30
CA GLN A 6 -8.47 -28.14 -10.67
C GLN A 6 -8.84 -26.80 -10.00
N TYR A 7 -7.88 -25.88 -9.89
CA TYR A 7 -8.09 -24.55 -9.33
C TYR A 7 -8.03 -23.49 -10.44
N SER A 8 -8.93 -22.52 -10.35
CA SER A 8 -9.07 -21.38 -11.28
C SER A 8 -7.94 -20.37 -11.12
N ASN A 9 -7.44 -20.16 -9.91
CA ASN A 9 -6.37 -19.21 -9.60
C ASN A 9 -5.59 -19.61 -8.35
N TYR A 10 -4.49 -18.90 -8.09
CA TYR A 10 -3.57 -19.21 -7.00
C TYR A 10 -4.22 -19.09 -5.62
N THR A 11 -5.03 -18.05 -5.40
CA THR A 11 -5.77 -17.85 -4.15
C THR A 11 -6.74 -19.00 -3.86
N GLU A 12 -7.36 -19.57 -4.91
CA GLU A 12 -8.30 -20.67 -4.74
C GLU A 12 -7.66 -21.95 -4.20
N VAL A 13 -6.39 -22.19 -4.50
CA VAL A 13 -5.63 -23.33 -3.94
C VAL A 13 -5.68 -23.27 -2.41
N TYR A 14 -5.42 -22.10 -1.82
CA TYR A 14 -5.46 -21.93 -0.36
C TYR A 14 -6.89 -21.93 0.17
N SER A 15 -7.80 -21.28 -0.54
CA SER A 15 -9.20 -21.15 -0.11
C SER A 15 -9.91 -22.51 -0.01
N LYS A 16 -9.81 -23.36 -1.04
CA LYS A 16 -10.48 -24.67 -1.07
C LYS A 16 -9.87 -25.68 -0.11
N ASN A 17 -8.65 -25.43 0.37
CA ASN A 17 -7.97 -26.27 1.37
C ASN A 17 -8.07 -25.68 2.79
N ASN A 18 -8.97 -24.72 3.03
CA ASN A 18 -9.20 -24.09 4.34
C ASN A 18 -7.94 -23.41 4.94
N LEU A 19 -7.02 -22.95 4.08
CA LEU A 19 -5.79 -22.27 4.49
C LEU A 19 -5.94 -20.75 4.48
N LEU A 20 -7.02 -20.20 3.91
CA LEU A 20 -7.37 -18.79 4.05
C LEU A 20 -8.27 -18.61 5.27
N THR A 21 -7.69 -18.08 6.34
CA THR A 21 -8.37 -17.82 7.62
C THR A 21 -8.12 -16.37 8.05
N ASP A 22 -8.72 -15.96 9.17
CA ASP A 22 -8.52 -14.65 9.80
C ASP A 22 -7.11 -14.45 10.40
N LYS A 23 -6.32 -15.53 10.47
CA LYS A 23 -4.91 -15.55 10.90
C LYS A 23 -3.93 -15.82 9.76
N THR A 24 -4.41 -15.94 8.52
CA THR A 24 -3.55 -16.17 7.36
C THR A 24 -3.04 -14.85 6.83
N VAL A 25 -1.71 -14.74 6.71
CA VAL A 25 -1.03 -13.59 6.09
C VAL A 25 -0.34 -14.04 4.81
N MET A 26 -0.73 -13.48 3.67
CA MET A 26 -0.13 -13.80 2.38
C MET A 26 0.85 -12.71 1.96
N ALA A 27 2.08 -13.08 1.61
CA ALA A 27 3.09 -12.12 1.18
C ALA A 27 2.87 -11.64 -0.27
N HIS A 28 3.31 -10.42 -0.55
CA HIS A 28 3.40 -9.76 -1.87
C HIS A 28 2.08 -9.29 -2.48
N GLY A 29 1.24 -10.21 -2.97
CA GLY A 29 -0.03 -9.92 -3.62
C GLY A 29 0.01 -9.16 -4.96
N CYS A 30 1.16 -9.07 -5.64
CA CYS A 30 1.36 -8.22 -6.83
C CYS A 30 0.33 -8.40 -7.96
N TYR A 31 -0.23 -9.61 -8.11
CA TYR A 31 -1.10 -9.99 -9.23
C TYR A 31 -2.51 -10.38 -8.79
N LEU A 32 -2.91 -9.99 -7.58
CA LEU A 32 -4.25 -10.30 -7.08
C LEU A 32 -5.31 -9.57 -7.91
N THR A 33 -6.30 -10.34 -8.35
CA THR A 33 -7.50 -9.82 -9.01
C THR A 33 -8.55 -9.35 -7.99
N ASP A 34 -9.53 -8.57 -8.44
CA ASP A 34 -10.65 -8.12 -7.59
C ASP A 34 -11.42 -9.31 -7.00
N GLU A 35 -11.62 -10.37 -7.79
CA GLU A 35 -12.26 -11.61 -7.33
C GLU A 35 -11.48 -12.30 -6.21
N GLU A 36 -10.15 -12.30 -6.30
CA GLU A 36 -9.30 -12.84 -5.24
C GLU A 36 -9.34 -11.95 -4.00
N LEU A 37 -9.31 -10.62 -4.14
CA LEU A 37 -9.41 -9.69 -3.01
C LEU A 37 -10.75 -9.84 -2.27
N ILE A 38 -11.85 -10.12 -2.97
CA ILE A 38 -13.13 -10.46 -2.35
C ILE A 38 -13.01 -11.72 -1.48
N LYS A 39 -12.28 -12.75 -1.94
CA LYS A 39 -12.02 -13.97 -1.14
C LYS A 39 -11.18 -13.65 0.10
N PHE A 40 -10.15 -12.82 -0.02
CA PHE A 40 -9.38 -12.36 1.15
C PHE A 40 -10.28 -11.67 2.17
N LYS A 41 -11.15 -10.76 1.69
CA LYS A 41 -12.09 -10.05 2.56
C LYS A 41 -13.03 -11.00 3.29
N ASN A 42 -13.63 -11.95 2.56
CA ASN A 42 -14.63 -12.87 3.10
C ASN A 42 -14.03 -13.83 4.13
N ASN A 43 -12.80 -14.32 3.90
CA ASN A 43 -12.12 -15.22 4.83
C ASN A 43 -11.42 -14.49 5.99
N GLY A 44 -11.31 -13.16 5.93
CA GLY A 44 -10.59 -12.35 6.92
C GLY A 44 -9.07 -12.40 6.80
N SER A 45 -8.53 -13.05 5.75
CA SER A 45 -7.09 -13.13 5.49
C SER A 45 -6.50 -11.78 5.14
N SER A 46 -5.20 -11.63 5.40
CA SER A 46 -4.47 -10.38 5.22
C SER A 46 -3.34 -10.52 4.21
N ILE A 47 -2.80 -9.36 3.82
CA ILE A 47 -1.66 -9.26 2.91
C ILE A 47 -0.49 -8.59 3.63
N SER A 48 0.70 -9.15 3.49
CA SER A 48 1.97 -8.49 3.82
C SER A 48 2.57 -7.91 2.55
N HIS A 49 2.52 -6.59 2.39
CA HIS A 49 3.10 -5.89 1.25
C HIS A 49 4.61 -5.74 1.41
N CYS A 50 5.37 -6.38 0.51
CA CYS A 50 6.84 -6.41 0.55
C CYS A 50 7.46 -5.63 -0.62
N PRO A 51 7.34 -4.29 -0.68
CA PRO A 51 7.68 -3.51 -1.87
C PRO A 51 9.16 -3.55 -2.23
N ASN A 52 10.07 -3.59 -1.24
CA ASN A 52 11.52 -3.67 -1.50
C ASN A 52 11.85 -4.95 -2.29
N SER A 53 11.46 -6.11 -1.76
CA SER A 53 11.60 -7.41 -2.42
C SER A 53 10.96 -7.46 -3.80
N ASN A 54 9.73 -6.97 -3.92
CA ASN A 54 9.00 -6.95 -5.19
C ASN A 54 9.77 -6.20 -6.29
N ILE A 55 10.38 -5.06 -5.95
CA ILE A 55 11.21 -4.28 -6.88
C ILE A 55 12.52 -5.04 -7.17
N SER A 56 13.22 -5.49 -6.13
CA SER A 56 14.52 -6.17 -6.26
C SER A 56 14.46 -7.43 -7.12
N LEU A 57 13.34 -8.16 -7.08
CA LEU A 57 13.14 -9.40 -7.82
C LEU A 57 12.31 -9.21 -9.11
N CYS A 58 12.05 -7.97 -9.53
CA CYS A 58 11.23 -7.67 -10.71
C CYS A 58 9.84 -8.35 -10.68
N SER A 59 9.25 -8.53 -9.49
CA SER A 59 7.99 -9.26 -9.27
C SER A 59 6.73 -8.41 -9.50
N GLY A 60 6.87 -7.11 -9.82
CA GLY A 60 5.76 -6.18 -10.04
C GLY A 60 5.42 -5.34 -8.81
N HIS A 61 4.24 -4.72 -8.82
CA HIS A 61 3.80 -3.78 -7.78
C HIS A 61 2.42 -4.18 -7.26
N LEU A 62 2.25 -4.21 -5.93
CA LEU A 62 0.94 -4.38 -5.32
C LEU A 62 0.13 -3.09 -5.48
N ASP A 63 -1.08 -3.20 -6.00
CA ASP A 63 -2.03 -2.08 -6.04
C ASP A 63 -2.69 -1.88 -4.67
N VAL A 64 -1.94 -1.26 -3.76
CA VAL A 64 -2.36 -0.97 -2.38
C VAL A 64 -3.73 -0.27 -2.33
N ARG A 65 -4.00 0.64 -3.28
CA ARG A 65 -5.27 1.37 -3.33
C ARG A 65 -6.45 0.45 -3.60
N ASN A 66 -6.29 -0.53 -4.49
CA ASN A 66 -7.34 -1.51 -4.76
C ASN A 66 -7.54 -2.48 -3.59
N VAL A 67 -6.46 -2.89 -2.91
CA VAL A 67 -6.56 -3.70 -1.68
C VAL A 67 -7.35 -2.96 -0.60
N MET A 68 -7.02 -1.68 -0.36
CA MET A 68 -7.73 -0.84 0.62
C MET A 68 -9.20 -0.62 0.24
N LYS A 69 -9.49 -0.41 -1.05
CA LYS A 69 -10.87 -0.29 -1.57
C LYS A 69 -11.71 -1.53 -1.24
N HIS A 70 -11.11 -2.73 -1.34
CA HIS A 70 -11.76 -4.01 -1.01
C HIS A 70 -11.79 -4.30 0.51
N LYS A 71 -11.28 -3.39 1.34
CA LYS A 71 -11.25 -3.51 2.81
C LYS A 71 -10.52 -4.76 3.33
N VAL A 72 -9.52 -5.23 2.57
CA VAL A 72 -8.63 -6.32 2.96
C VAL A 72 -7.58 -5.79 3.94
N LYS A 73 -7.31 -6.56 5.00
CA LYS A 73 -6.28 -6.22 6.00
C LYS A 73 -4.90 -6.20 5.33
N LEU A 74 -4.12 -5.15 5.56
CA LEU A 74 -2.87 -4.91 4.87
C LEU A 74 -1.80 -4.38 5.82
N GLY A 75 -0.64 -5.04 5.85
CA GLY A 75 0.56 -4.59 6.55
C GLY A 75 1.75 -4.46 5.61
N LEU A 76 2.89 -3.98 6.12
CA LEU A 76 4.15 -3.95 5.40
C LEU A 76 5.10 -5.06 5.90
N GLY A 77 5.90 -5.60 4.99
CA GLY A 77 6.97 -6.56 5.28
C GLY A 77 8.27 -6.17 4.59
N THR A 78 9.40 -6.52 5.21
CA THR A 78 10.74 -6.33 4.63
C THR A 78 11.11 -7.44 3.65
N ASP A 79 10.67 -8.66 3.95
CA ASP A 79 10.93 -9.89 3.17
C ASP A 79 12.42 -10.15 2.95
N ILE A 80 13.22 -10.11 4.02
CA ILE A 80 14.61 -10.54 3.97
C ILE A 80 14.67 -12.05 3.64
N ALA A 81 15.46 -12.51 2.67
CA ALA A 81 16.47 -11.81 1.88
C ALA A 81 16.05 -11.46 0.43
N GLY A 82 14.76 -11.58 0.08
CA GLY A 82 14.24 -11.11 -1.21
C GLY A 82 14.33 -9.59 -1.33
N GLY A 83 14.04 -8.89 -0.23
CA GLY A 83 14.43 -7.51 0.00
C GLY A 83 15.80 -7.41 0.68
N TYR A 84 16.49 -6.30 0.47
CA TYR A 84 17.86 -6.09 1.00
C TYR A 84 17.89 -5.25 2.30
N SER A 85 16.77 -4.66 2.72
CA SER A 85 16.71 -3.76 3.88
C SER A 85 15.89 -4.36 5.01
N ILE A 86 16.45 -4.38 6.22
CA ILE A 86 15.74 -4.75 7.46
C ILE A 86 14.83 -3.63 7.98
N SER A 87 14.92 -2.43 7.41
CA SER A 87 14.26 -1.24 7.95
C SER A 87 12.80 -1.16 7.51
N MET A 88 11.88 -1.06 8.48
CA MET A 88 10.49 -0.74 8.19
C MET A 88 10.30 0.65 7.57
N LEU A 89 11.20 1.60 7.84
CA LEU A 89 11.18 2.90 7.16
C LEU A 89 11.46 2.75 5.65
N ASP A 90 12.36 1.84 5.27
CA ASP A 90 12.58 1.53 3.86
C ASP A 90 11.32 0.89 3.24
N ALA A 91 10.68 -0.07 3.92
CA ALA A 91 9.42 -0.65 3.45
C ALA A 91 8.32 0.41 3.26
N VAL A 92 8.20 1.38 4.18
CA VAL A 92 7.27 2.53 4.07
C VAL A 92 7.58 3.38 2.83
N ARG A 93 8.85 3.78 2.65
CA ARG A 93 9.27 4.58 1.49
C ARG A 93 8.96 3.86 0.18
N LYS A 94 9.30 2.58 0.09
CA LYS A 94 9.08 1.76 -1.11
C LYS A 94 7.59 1.53 -1.39
N ALA A 95 6.74 1.41 -0.36
CA ALA A 95 5.28 1.36 -0.55
C ALA A 95 4.73 2.66 -1.16
N ILE A 96 5.21 3.81 -0.69
CA ILE A 96 4.84 5.12 -1.27
C ILE A 96 5.31 5.21 -2.73
N GLU A 97 6.57 4.88 -3.00
CA GLU A 97 7.15 4.92 -4.36
C GLU A 97 6.40 4.02 -5.35
N THR A 98 6.14 2.76 -4.98
CA THR A 98 5.40 1.82 -5.85
C THR A 98 3.97 2.29 -6.14
N SER A 99 3.30 2.93 -5.17
CA SER A 99 1.97 3.51 -5.41
C SER A 99 2.02 4.69 -6.40
N LYS A 100 3.07 5.52 -6.36
CA LYS A 100 3.31 6.60 -7.33
C LYS A 100 3.59 6.05 -8.72
N ILE A 101 4.40 4.99 -8.81
CA ILE A 101 4.72 4.31 -10.08
C ILE A 101 3.43 3.78 -10.72
N LEU A 102 2.60 3.06 -9.97
CA LEU A 102 1.30 2.56 -10.47
C LEU A 102 0.38 3.68 -10.96
N PHE A 103 0.33 4.80 -10.24
CA PHE A 103 -0.41 5.98 -10.69
C PHE A 103 0.13 6.52 -12.02
N MET A 104 1.45 6.69 -12.15
CA MET A 104 2.07 7.16 -13.39
C MET A 104 1.84 6.21 -14.56
N GLU A 105 1.88 4.90 -14.34
CA GLU A 105 1.58 3.90 -15.37
C GLU A 105 0.14 3.99 -15.86
N ARG A 106 -0.82 4.15 -14.95
CA ARG A 106 -2.24 4.34 -15.29
C ARG A 106 -2.45 5.59 -16.14
N GLU A 107 -1.83 6.70 -15.75
CA GLU A 107 -1.91 7.94 -16.50
C GLU A 107 -1.31 7.82 -17.90
N LYS A 108 -0.19 7.11 -18.05
CA LYS A 108 0.40 6.81 -19.37
C LYS A 108 -0.54 5.95 -20.22
N ARG A 109 -1.12 4.89 -19.66
CA ARG A 109 -2.10 4.04 -20.37
C ARG A 109 -3.32 4.83 -20.81
N ASN A 110 -3.87 5.68 -19.93
CA ASN A 110 -5.03 6.52 -20.23
C ASN A 110 -4.73 7.53 -21.34
N LYS A 111 -3.56 8.16 -21.34
CA LYS A 111 -3.15 9.07 -22.42
C LYS A 111 -2.95 8.34 -23.75
N GLY A 112 -2.36 7.15 -23.75
CA GLY A 112 -2.22 6.30 -24.94
C GLY A 112 -3.57 5.85 -25.51
N ASN A 113 -4.53 5.52 -24.64
CA ASN A 113 -5.89 5.17 -25.03
C ASN A 113 -6.67 6.38 -25.60
N LYS A 114 -6.47 7.59 -25.06
CA LYS A 114 -7.03 8.84 -25.62
C LYS A 114 -6.42 9.19 -26.98
N ALA A 115 -5.11 8.97 -27.17
CA ALA A 115 -4.46 9.18 -28.46
C ALA A 115 -4.95 8.21 -29.54
N THR A 116 -5.41 7.00 -29.16
CA THR A 116 -6.03 6.03 -30.08
C THR A 116 -7.54 6.26 -30.27
N HIS A 117 -8.24 6.83 -29.28
CA HIS A 117 -9.67 7.23 -29.38
C HIS A 117 -9.92 8.51 -30.18
N ASN A 118 -8.87 9.26 -30.55
CA ASN A 118 -8.95 10.45 -31.40
C ASN A 118 -9.40 10.15 -32.86
N TYR A 119 -9.62 8.88 -33.22
CA TYR A 119 -10.25 8.47 -34.47
C TYR A 119 -11.77 8.18 -34.36
N GLN A 120 -12.32 8.05 -33.14
CA GLN A 120 -13.75 7.75 -32.92
C GLN A 120 -14.51 8.86 -32.16
N GLU A 121 -13.82 9.76 -31.45
CA GLU A 121 -14.44 10.87 -30.71
C GLU A 121 -14.78 12.12 -31.56
N GLN A 122 -14.43 12.16 -32.85
CA GLN A 122 -14.90 13.21 -33.77
C GLN A 122 -16.42 13.15 -34.08
N LEU A 123 -17.17 12.22 -33.48
CA LEU A 123 -18.61 12.02 -33.76
C LEU A 123 -19.56 12.24 -32.57
N LYS A 124 -19.09 12.60 -31.35
CA LYS A 124 -20.00 12.86 -30.22
C LYS A 124 -19.46 13.94 -29.28
N ILE A 125 -19.71 15.20 -29.62
CA ILE A 125 -19.73 16.34 -28.70
C ILE A 125 -21.16 16.90 -28.70
N GLN A 126 -21.57 17.58 -27.61
CA GLN A 126 -22.91 17.97 -27.13
C GLN A 126 -23.65 16.83 -26.41
N THR A 127 -23.93 16.82 -25.12
CA THR A 127 -23.95 17.78 -23.98
C THR A 127 -23.57 16.94 -22.73
N GLU A 128 -23.23 17.39 -21.52
CA GLU A 128 -23.61 18.51 -20.67
C GLU A 128 -22.48 18.63 -19.61
N LEU A 129 -22.13 19.88 -19.31
CA LEU A 129 -21.37 20.27 -18.13
C LEU A 129 -22.37 20.37 -16.97
N ASP A 130 -22.00 19.87 -15.80
CA ASP A 130 -22.07 20.56 -14.50
C ASP A 130 -22.03 19.55 -13.33
N ASP A 131 -21.60 20.06 -12.17
CA ASP A 131 -21.44 19.40 -10.86
C ASP A 131 -20.18 18.57 -10.62
N LYS A 132 -19.19 19.18 -9.94
CA LYS A 132 -18.58 18.67 -8.67
C LYS A 132 -17.42 19.54 -8.17
N ASN A 133 -17.77 20.72 -7.67
CA ASN A 133 -16.91 21.47 -6.75
C ASN A 133 -17.00 20.85 -5.35
N GLU A 134 -16.33 19.72 -5.13
CA GLU A 134 -16.04 19.18 -3.79
C GLU A 134 -14.83 18.21 -3.76
N THR A 135 -14.07 18.08 -4.85
CA THR A 135 -13.14 16.95 -5.08
C THR A 135 -11.67 17.35 -5.20
N GLU A 136 -11.23 18.50 -4.70
CA GLU A 136 -9.86 18.98 -4.98
C GLU A 136 -8.76 18.42 -4.06
N ASN A 137 -9.09 17.64 -3.02
CA ASN A 137 -8.08 16.94 -2.20
C ASN A 137 -7.96 15.43 -2.49
N ASN A 138 -8.62 14.93 -3.54
CA ASN A 138 -8.65 13.51 -3.92
C ASN A 138 -7.99 13.23 -5.29
N GLU A 139 -7.16 14.15 -5.79
CA GLU A 139 -6.72 14.19 -7.21
C GLU A 139 -5.74 13.09 -7.63
N LYS A 140 -5.03 12.45 -6.70
CA LYS A 140 -4.03 11.42 -7.03
C LYS A 140 -4.23 10.21 -6.13
N ASN A 141 -4.75 9.12 -6.69
CA ASN A 141 -4.96 7.84 -5.99
C ASN A 141 -3.62 7.16 -5.65
N VAL A 142 -2.83 7.78 -4.77
CA VAL A 142 -1.43 7.47 -4.42
C VAL A 142 -1.31 7.45 -2.91
N LEU A 143 -0.59 6.48 -2.34
CA LEU A 143 -0.46 6.32 -0.89
C LEU A 143 0.18 7.55 -0.23
N SER A 144 -0.49 8.12 0.77
CA SER A 144 0.06 9.21 1.57
C SER A 144 1.08 8.69 2.58
N THR A 145 1.90 9.60 3.11
CA THR A 145 2.88 9.29 4.17
C THR A 145 2.19 8.73 5.42
N GLN A 146 1.05 9.30 5.82
CA GLN A 146 0.28 8.88 6.99
C GLN A 146 -0.32 7.49 6.81
N GLU A 147 -0.86 7.19 5.62
CA GLU A 147 -1.40 5.87 5.33
C GLU A 147 -0.28 4.82 5.29
N ALA A 148 0.86 5.13 4.67
CA ALA A 148 2.00 4.22 4.65
C ALA A 148 2.55 3.97 6.07
N PHE A 149 2.62 5.00 6.91
CA PHE A 149 2.99 4.86 8.32
C PHE A 149 1.99 4.00 9.10
N ARG A 150 0.69 4.16 8.83
CA ARG A 150 -0.36 3.31 9.42
C ARG A 150 -0.15 1.86 9.02
N LEU A 151 0.15 1.55 7.75
CA LEU A 151 0.42 0.17 7.30
C LEU A 151 1.63 -0.45 8.02
N ALA A 152 2.62 0.34 8.40
CA ALA A 152 3.78 -0.12 9.17
C ALA A 152 3.52 -0.31 10.68
N THR A 153 2.38 0.15 11.20
CA THR A 153 2.05 0.15 12.63
C THR A 153 0.71 -0.56 12.88
N LEU A 154 -0.38 0.19 13.03
CA LEU A 154 -1.71 -0.35 13.29
C LEU A 154 -2.18 -1.29 12.19
N GLY A 155 -1.94 -0.96 10.91
CA GLY A 155 -2.30 -1.82 9.78
C GLY A 155 -1.56 -3.15 9.77
N GLY A 156 -0.27 -3.15 10.16
CA GLY A 156 0.49 -4.38 10.37
C GLY A 156 -0.09 -5.23 11.50
N SER A 157 -0.48 -4.59 12.61
CA SER A 157 -1.10 -5.28 13.75
C SER A 157 -2.48 -5.87 13.38
N GLU A 158 -3.29 -5.14 12.61
CA GLU A 158 -4.57 -5.62 12.06
C GLU A 158 -4.35 -6.81 11.10
N ALA A 159 -3.33 -6.74 10.24
CA ALA A 159 -2.97 -7.81 9.33
C ALA A 159 -2.51 -9.08 10.07
N LEU A 160 -1.85 -8.92 11.21
CA LEU A 160 -1.43 -10.02 12.08
C LEU A 160 -2.52 -10.45 13.09
N ASN A 161 -3.68 -9.79 13.10
CA ASN A 161 -4.79 -10.06 14.03
C ASN A 161 -4.41 -9.87 15.52
N ILE A 162 -3.52 -8.91 15.79
CA ILE A 162 -3.02 -8.54 17.13
C ILE A 162 -3.20 -7.05 17.42
N ASP A 163 -4.07 -6.36 16.68
CA ASP A 163 -4.39 -4.94 16.87
C ASP A 163 -5.04 -4.62 18.22
N HIS A 164 -5.58 -5.63 18.92
CA HIS A 164 -6.05 -5.52 20.30
C HIS A 164 -4.89 -5.55 21.32
N ILE A 165 -3.68 -5.93 20.91
CA ILE A 165 -2.47 -6.02 21.75
C ILE A 165 -1.55 -4.82 21.50
N THR A 166 -1.29 -4.47 20.24
CA THR A 166 -0.28 -3.45 19.87
C THR A 166 -0.68 -2.63 18.63
N GLY A 167 0.19 -1.71 18.21
CA GLY A 167 0.07 -0.94 16.97
C GLY A 167 -0.38 0.52 17.12
N ASN A 168 -0.87 0.91 18.30
CA ASN A 168 -1.17 2.30 18.66
C ASN A 168 -1.10 2.51 20.18
N PHE A 169 -1.37 3.73 20.66
CA PHE A 169 -1.33 4.10 22.08
C PHE A 169 -2.70 4.11 22.78
N GLU A 170 -3.65 3.31 22.31
CA GLU A 170 -4.94 3.17 23.00
C GLU A 170 -4.76 2.49 24.38
N MET A 171 -5.62 2.84 25.34
CA MET A 171 -5.57 2.24 26.68
C MET A 171 -5.72 0.71 26.60
N ASN A 172 -5.03 0.01 27.51
CA ASN A 172 -4.98 -1.46 27.63
C ASN A 172 -4.18 -2.22 26.57
N LYS A 173 -3.50 -1.52 25.65
CA LYS A 173 -2.51 -2.14 24.74
C LYS A 173 -1.13 -2.16 25.37
N GLU A 174 -0.29 -3.09 24.90
CA GLU A 174 1.12 -3.17 25.25
C GLU A 174 1.88 -1.92 24.79
N PHE A 175 2.85 -1.48 25.58
CA PHE A 175 3.62 -0.27 25.30
C PHE A 175 4.88 -0.59 24.48
N ASP A 176 4.67 -0.93 23.21
CA ASP A 176 5.75 -1.10 22.23
C ASP A 176 5.98 0.21 21.49
N ALA A 177 7.01 0.95 21.88
CA ALA A 177 7.26 2.30 21.38
C ALA A 177 8.72 2.53 20.98
N LEU A 178 8.92 3.43 20.02
CA LEU A 178 10.23 3.95 19.64
C LEU A 178 10.32 5.41 20.07
N LEU A 179 11.36 5.76 20.82
CA LEU A 179 11.74 7.15 21.05
C LEU A 179 12.53 7.64 19.83
N VAL A 180 11.97 8.59 19.08
CA VAL A 180 12.56 9.09 17.85
C VAL A 180 13.13 10.49 18.09
N ASN A 181 14.45 10.63 17.92
CA ASN A 181 15.07 11.95 17.85
C ASN A 181 14.94 12.50 16.41
N LEU A 182 14.35 13.68 16.27
CA LEU A 182 14.17 14.36 14.98
C LEU A 182 15.22 15.45 14.75
N GLU A 183 16.09 15.71 15.72
CA GLU A 183 17.25 16.58 15.54
C GLU A 183 18.25 15.87 14.64
N THR A 184 18.72 16.56 13.61
CA THR A 184 19.79 16.06 12.74
C THR A 184 21.05 16.84 13.06
N GLU A 185 22.20 16.20 13.08
CA GLU A 185 23.51 16.89 13.17
C GLU A 185 23.71 17.88 12.01
N ASP A 186 23.01 17.66 10.89
CA ASP A 186 22.98 18.56 9.74
C ASP A 186 22.05 19.77 9.97
N LYS A 187 22.63 20.97 9.94
CA LYS A 187 21.95 22.28 10.12
C LYS A 187 20.86 22.58 9.09
N ALA A 188 20.75 21.78 8.03
CA ALA A 188 19.69 21.93 7.02
C ALA A 188 18.28 21.77 7.62
N SER A 189 18.13 21.12 8.78
CA SER A 189 16.84 20.91 9.42
C SER A 189 16.41 21.99 10.42
N GLU A 190 17.30 22.96 10.73
CA GLU A 190 16.96 24.15 11.53
C GLU A 190 16.13 25.17 10.74
N LEU A 191 16.04 25.06 9.40
CA LEU A 191 15.35 26.02 8.54
C LEU A 191 13.82 26.07 8.70
N PHE A 192 13.22 25.13 9.46
CA PHE A 192 11.77 25.03 9.62
C PHE A 192 11.36 25.05 11.10
N SER A 193 11.48 26.21 11.74
CA SER A 193 11.12 26.45 13.15
C SER A 193 9.65 26.17 13.48
N HIS A 194 8.78 26.03 12.48
CA HIS A 194 7.38 25.63 12.60
C HIS A 194 7.11 24.37 11.76
N THR A 195 7.33 23.21 12.36
CA THR A 195 7.08 21.90 11.73
C THR A 195 5.75 21.34 12.24
N SER A 196 4.79 21.04 11.36
CA SER A 196 3.54 20.38 11.77
C SER A 196 3.80 18.92 12.20
N LYS A 197 2.85 18.28 12.89
CA LYS A 197 2.98 16.84 13.25
C LYS A 197 3.15 15.96 12.01
N GLN A 198 2.50 16.32 10.91
CA GLN A 198 2.59 15.64 9.63
C GLN A 198 4.00 15.77 9.04
N ASP A 199 4.59 16.97 9.12
CA ASP A 199 5.96 17.21 8.67
C ASP A 199 6.98 16.44 9.53
N MET A 200 6.75 16.31 10.85
CA MET A 200 7.58 15.50 11.74
C MET A 200 7.58 14.02 11.33
N ILE A 201 6.41 13.45 11.05
CA ILE A 201 6.27 12.07 10.56
C ILE A 201 6.95 11.90 9.20
N GLN A 202 6.77 12.86 8.30
CA GLN A 202 7.43 12.85 7.01
C GLN A 202 8.96 12.92 7.15
N LYS A 203 9.47 13.81 8.00
CA LYS A 203 10.91 13.93 8.31
C LYS A 203 11.45 12.61 8.84
N PHE A 204 10.75 12.00 9.81
CA PHE A 204 11.12 10.69 10.34
C PHE A 204 11.18 9.62 9.25
N ILE A 205 10.13 9.54 8.42
CA ILE A 205 10.07 8.52 7.37
C ILE A 205 11.16 8.71 6.34
N TYR A 206 11.43 9.92 5.85
CA TYR A 206 12.38 10.12 4.75
C TYR A 206 13.83 10.25 5.20
N LEU A 207 14.09 10.78 6.41
CA LEU A 207 15.45 11.04 6.90
C LEU A 207 15.91 10.04 7.96
N GLY A 208 14.99 9.31 8.60
CA GLY A 208 15.31 8.34 9.64
C GLY A 208 16.27 7.26 9.14
N LYS A 209 17.28 6.97 9.94
CA LYS A 209 18.25 5.89 9.72
C LYS A 209 18.19 4.95 10.92
N PHE A 210 18.23 3.65 10.64
CA PHE A 210 18.34 2.58 11.62
C PHE A 210 19.46 1.65 11.16
#